data_AF-A0A174CCE3-F1
#
_entry.id   AF-A0A174CCE3-F1
#
_cell.length_a   1.000
_cell.length_b   1.000
_cell.length_c   1.000
_cell.angle_alpha   90.00
_cell.angle_beta   90.00
_cell.angle_gamma   90.00
#
_symmetry.space_group_name_H-M   'P 1'
#
loop_
_entity.id
_entity.type
_entity.pdbx_description
1 polymer ?
#
loop_
_entity_poly.entity_id
_entity_poly.type
_entity_poly.pdbx_seq_one_letter_code
_entity_poly.pdbx_strand_id
1 'polypeptide(L)'
;MGLFQGTGTAYGSGYDLEQAPTRIVGLVMFLRLIGEEGAALSSTAANPFADTPAWCDRYVAYAYEKGYTKGNNISAGGQRYFGPDAQLSAGEYMTFLLRALGYSDSGASPDFSWANAVGKSVEFGVLNAAEQAKLTGSPFLRAQVAYLSYFALSAPLKDGSGILLDRTAASSGVDKAVFQAVMNGVTVDRLS
;
A
#
# COMPACT_ATOMS: atom_id res chain seq x y z
N MET A 1 -13.25 -3.08 -14.85
CA MET A 1 -13.74 -1.71 -14.54
C MET A 1 -14.33 -1.69 -13.13
N GLY A 2 -13.47 -1.65 -12.10
CA GLY A 2 -13.95 -1.72 -10.71
C GLY A 2 -12.80 -1.58 -9.73
N LEU A 3 -12.09 -0.45 -9.79
CA LEU A 3 -10.93 -0.17 -8.94
C LEU A 3 -11.33 0.41 -7.57
N PHE A 4 -12.60 0.79 -7.38
CA PHE A 4 -13.09 1.39 -6.13
C PHE A 4 -14.53 0.96 -5.86
N GLN A 5 -14.76 0.22 -4.80
CA GLN A 5 -16.10 0.04 -4.22
C GLN A 5 -16.23 0.96 -3.00
N GLY A 6 -17.07 1.99 -3.13
CA GLY A 6 -17.35 2.99 -2.10
C GLY A 6 -18.39 2.51 -1.09
N THR A 7 -18.30 3.04 0.13
CA THR A 7 -19.30 2.84 1.20
C THR A 7 -20.33 3.96 1.12
N GLY A 8 -21.59 3.60 0.89
CA GLY A 8 -22.67 4.54 0.58
C GLY A 8 -23.09 5.44 1.74
N THR A 9 -22.36 6.53 1.99
CA THR A 9 -22.82 7.66 2.80
C THR A 9 -22.92 8.92 1.93
N ALA A 10 -24.14 9.42 1.82
CA ALA A 10 -24.51 10.57 1.01
C ALA A 10 -24.05 11.88 1.68
N TYR A 11 -22.85 12.33 1.36
CA TYR A 11 -22.49 13.74 1.12
C TYR A 11 -21.08 13.75 0.49
N GLY A 12 -20.98 14.07 -0.80
CA GLY A 12 -19.72 14.16 -1.54
C GLY A 12 -19.18 12.83 -2.08
N SER A 13 -19.86 12.22 -3.05
CA SER A 13 -19.39 11.10 -3.90
C SER A 13 -18.37 10.12 -3.26
N GLY A 14 -18.76 9.45 -2.17
CA GLY A 14 -18.55 8.01 -1.93
C GLY A 14 -17.15 7.45 -1.66
N TYR A 15 -16.08 8.25 -1.72
CA TYR A 15 -14.70 7.75 -1.52
C TYR A 15 -14.05 8.17 -0.20
N ASP A 16 -14.65 9.13 0.51
CA ASP A 16 -14.16 9.64 1.80
C ASP A 16 -12.65 9.96 1.79
N LEU A 17 -12.15 10.52 0.67
CA LEU A 17 -10.71 10.76 0.48
C LEU A 17 -10.11 11.69 1.54
N GLU A 18 -10.95 12.52 2.16
CA GLU A 18 -10.63 13.43 3.25
C GLU A 18 -10.53 12.74 4.62
N GLN A 19 -10.84 11.45 4.72
CA GLN A 19 -10.76 10.70 5.98
C GLN A 19 -9.38 10.10 6.19
N ALA A 20 -8.94 10.07 7.45
CA ALA A 20 -7.77 9.32 7.87
C ALA A 20 -8.05 7.80 7.69
N PRO A 21 -7.22 7.06 6.96
CA PRO A 21 -7.40 5.62 6.81
C PRO A 21 -6.99 4.89 8.09
N THR A 22 -7.71 3.83 8.44
CA THR A 22 -7.18 2.81 9.35
C THR A 22 -6.17 1.93 8.60
N ARG A 23 -5.33 1.18 9.32
CA ARG A 23 -4.35 0.26 8.71
C ARG A 23 -5.01 -0.72 7.75
N ILE A 24 -6.18 -1.26 8.11
CA ILE A 24 -6.86 -2.20 7.21
C ILE A 24 -7.40 -1.53 5.95
N VAL A 25 -7.98 -0.34 6.08
CA VAL A 25 -8.49 0.42 4.93
C VAL A 25 -7.35 0.76 3.97
N GLY A 26 -6.22 1.25 4.48
CA GLY A 26 -5.07 1.56 3.65
C GLY A 26 -4.43 0.33 2.99
N LEU A 27 -4.41 -0.82 3.67
CA LEU A 27 -3.93 -2.08 3.09
C LEU A 27 -4.83 -2.55 1.93
N VAL A 28 -6.15 -2.53 2.11
CA VAL A 28 -7.10 -2.92 1.06
C VAL A 28 -7.01 -1.97 -0.14
N MET A 29 -6.92 -0.65 0.11
CA MET A 29 -6.70 0.34 -0.96
C MET A 29 -5.40 0.07 -1.71
N PHE A 30 -4.31 -0.20 -1.00
CA PHE A 30 -3.03 -0.57 -1.60
C PHE A 30 -3.17 -1.80 -2.52
N LEU A 31 -3.73 -2.90 -2.02
CA LEU A 31 -3.91 -4.14 -2.81
C LEU A 31 -4.77 -3.93 -4.05
N ARG A 32 -5.83 -3.13 -3.97
CA ARG A 32 -6.66 -2.74 -5.12
C ARG A 32 -5.86 -2.00 -6.17
N LEU A 33 -5.09 -1.01 -5.74
CA LEU A 33 -4.35 -0.12 -6.62
C LEU A 33 -3.18 -0.82 -7.31
N ILE A 34 -2.54 -1.78 -6.64
CA ILE A 34 -1.52 -2.63 -7.26
C ILE A 34 -2.10 -3.85 -8.00
N GLY A 35 -3.42 -3.93 -8.17
CA GLY A 35 -4.09 -4.98 -8.95
C GLY A 35 -4.17 -6.36 -8.28
N GLU A 36 -3.90 -6.46 -6.99
CA GLU A 36 -3.80 -7.73 -6.25
C GLU A 36 -5.02 -8.05 -5.39
N GLU A 37 -6.10 -7.26 -5.44
CA GLU A 37 -7.34 -7.56 -4.69
C GLU A 37 -7.92 -8.94 -5.04
N GLY A 38 -7.97 -9.33 -6.32
CA GLY A 38 -8.49 -10.64 -6.73
C GLY A 38 -7.65 -11.80 -6.19
N ALA A 39 -6.32 -11.66 -6.21
CA ALA A 39 -5.40 -12.63 -5.63
C ALA A 39 -5.54 -12.70 -4.10
N ALA A 40 -5.73 -11.56 -3.44
CA ALA A 40 -5.95 -11.50 -2.00
C ALA A 40 -7.26 -12.19 -1.59
N LEU A 41 -8.36 -11.93 -2.30
CA LEU A 41 -9.67 -12.54 -2.04
C LEU A 41 -9.71 -14.05 -2.31
N SER A 42 -8.87 -14.54 -3.22
CA SER A 42 -8.75 -15.98 -3.53
C SER A 42 -7.67 -16.69 -2.70
N SER A 43 -6.91 -15.97 -1.87
CA SER A 43 -5.82 -16.55 -1.10
C SER A 43 -6.30 -17.58 -0.08
N THR A 44 -5.60 -18.71 -0.07
CA THR A 44 -5.77 -19.77 0.93
C THR A 44 -4.76 -19.66 2.07
N ALA A 45 -3.96 -18.58 2.11
CA ALA A 45 -2.95 -18.37 3.13
C ALA A 45 -3.56 -18.34 4.55
N ALA A 46 -2.78 -18.82 5.52
CA ALA A 46 -3.16 -18.74 6.92
C ALA A 46 -2.91 -17.32 7.44
N ASN A 47 -3.91 -16.74 8.08
CA ASN A 47 -3.78 -15.46 8.76
C ASN A 47 -3.10 -15.65 10.13
N PRO A 48 -1.92 -15.06 10.39
CA PRO A 48 -1.23 -15.23 11.67
C PRO A 48 -1.70 -14.27 12.76
N PHE A 49 -2.60 -13.33 12.46
CA PHE A 49 -2.96 -12.23 13.36
C PHE A 49 -4.22 -12.55 14.17
N ALA A 50 -4.15 -12.32 15.48
CA ALA A 50 -5.23 -12.66 16.40
C ALA A 50 -6.40 -11.66 16.39
N ASP A 51 -6.19 -10.46 15.84
CA ASP A 51 -7.09 -9.30 15.95
C ASP A 51 -7.76 -8.91 14.63
N THR A 52 -7.82 -9.81 13.65
CA THR A 52 -8.35 -9.52 12.31
C THR A 52 -9.82 -9.93 12.16
N PRO A 53 -10.73 -8.99 11.84
CA PRO A 53 -12.12 -9.30 11.52
C PRO A 53 -12.27 -10.22 10.30
N ALA A 54 -13.34 -11.03 10.29
CA ALA A 54 -13.60 -12.00 9.22
C ALA A 54 -13.68 -11.39 7.81
N TRP A 55 -14.20 -10.17 7.67
CA TRP A 55 -14.33 -9.51 6.37
C TRP A 55 -12.97 -9.16 5.74
N CYS A 56 -11.93 -8.97 6.55
CA CYS A 56 -10.62 -8.54 6.08
C CYS A 56 -9.53 -9.62 6.20
N ASP A 57 -9.88 -10.77 6.79
CA ASP A 57 -8.98 -11.90 7.04
C ASP A 57 -8.15 -12.29 5.81
N ARG A 58 -8.80 -12.48 4.66
CA ARG A 58 -8.12 -12.87 3.40
C ARG A 58 -7.12 -11.82 2.91
N TYR A 59 -7.46 -10.54 3.02
CA TYR A 59 -6.55 -9.45 2.63
C TYR A 59 -5.29 -9.43 3.49
N VAL A 60 -5.46 -9.61 4.80
CA VAL A 60 -4.32 -9.57 5.73
C VAL A 60 -3.47 -10.83 5.61
N ALA A 61 -4.10 -12.01 5.46
CA ALA A 61 -3.39 -13.26 5.21
C ALA A 61 -2.51 -13.18 3.95
N TYR A 62 -3.10 -12.73 2.84
CA TYR A 62 -2.38 -12.53 1.58
C TYR A 62 -1.25 -11.51 1.74
N ALA A 63 -1.53 -10.34 2.33
CA ALA A 63 -0.51 -9.32 2.52
C ALA A 63 0.64 -9.78 3.41
N TYR A 64 0.39 -10.68 4.36
CA TYR A 64 1.43 -11.29 5.18
C TYR A 64 2.27 -12.29 4.38
N GLU A 65 1.62 -13.18 3.63
CA GLU A 65 2.29 -14.16 2.75
C GLU A 65 3.21 -13.47 1.73
N LYS A 66 2.74 -12.37 1.13
CA LYS A 66 3.52 -11.56 0.19
C LYS A 66 4.61 -10.72 0.86
N GLY A 67 4.61 -10.65 2.20
CA GLY A 67 5.57 -9.85 2.96
C GLY A 67 5.28 -8.35 2.95
N TYR A 68 4.11 -7.89 2.49
CA TYR A 68 3.71 -6.49 2.52
C TYR A 68 3.48 -6.00 3.96
N THR A 69 2.92 -6.86 4.82
CA THR A 69 2.77 -6.58 6.26
C THR A 69 3.46 -7.63 7.12
N LYS A 70 3.92 -7.22 8.31
CA LYS A 70 4.47 -8.10 9.35
C LYS A 70 3.67 -7.99 10.66
N GLY A 71 2.57 -7.23 10.64
CA GLY A 71 1.88 -6.79 11.85
C GLY A 71 2.48 -5.51 12.44
N ASN A 72 1.90 -5.04 13.53
CA ASN A 72 2.38 -3.88 14.29
C ASN A 72 2.91 -4.28 15.67
N ASN A 73 2.55 -5.45 16.19
CA ASN A 73 2.95 -5.88 17.53
C ASN A 73 2.92 -7.41 17.69
N ILE A 74 3.63 -7.90 18.70
CA ILE A 74 3.59 -9.28 19.20
C ILE A 74 3.38 -9.21 20.71
N SER A 75 2.36 -9.89 21.24
CA SER A 75 2.14 -9.95 22.69
C SER A 75 3.25 -10.75 23.40
N ALA A 76 3.33 -10.62 24.73
CA ALA A 76 4.23 -11.42 25.55
C ALA A 76 4.01 -12.95 25.37
N GLY A 77 2.79 -13.37 25.00
CA GLY A 77 2.44 -14.75 24.69
C GLY A 77 2.76 -15.19 23.25
N GLY A 78 3.41 -14.35 22.45
CA GLY A 78 3.80 -14.66 21.07
C GLY A 78 2.69 -14.49 20.02
N GLN A 79 1.51 -13.97 20.39
CA GLN A 79 0.44 -13.69 19.43
C GLN A 79 0.75 -12.45 18.62
N ARG A 80 0.56 -12.51 17.29
CA ARG A 80 0.80 -11.37 16.41
C ARG A 80 -0.48 -10.54 16.25
N TYR A 81 -0.30 -9.23 16.13
CA TYR A 81 -1.37 -8.26 15.94
C TYR A 81 -1.13 -7.46 14.67
N PHE A 82 -2.20 -7.23 13.91
CA PHE A 82 -2.18 -6.36 12.74
C PHE A 82 -2.56 -4.92 13.11
N GLY A 83 -3.48 -4.75 14.06
CA GLY A 83 -4.08 -3.48 14.45
C GLY A 83 -4.97 -2.89 13.35
N PRO A 84 -6.05 -3.59 12.92
CA PRO A 84 -6.83 -3.17 11.75
C PRO A 84 -7.42 -1.76 11.88
N ASP A 85 -7.88 -1.38 13.07
CA ASP A 85 -8.52 -0.10 13.35
C ASP A 85 -7.53 1.01 13.75
N ALA A 86 -6.24 0.67 13.89
CA ALA A 86 -5.22 1.68 14.19
C ALA A 86 -5.14 2.69 13.03
N GLN A 87 -5.04 3.98 13.37
CA GLN A 87 -4.86 5.03 12.37
C GLN A 87 -3.54 4.78 11.63
N LEU A 88 -3.62 4.75 10.30
CA LEU A 88 -2.48 4.54 9.43
C LEU A 88 -1.69 5.84 9.29
N SER A 89 -0.38 5.77 9.48
CA SER A 89 0.56 6.86 9.22
C SER A 89 1.19 6.77 7.82
N ALA A 90 1.73 7.89 7.34
CA ALA A 90 2.48 7.94 6.10
C ALA A 90 3.67 6.96 6.10
N GLY A 91 4.39 6.84 7.22
CA GLY A 91 5.54 5.92 7.34
C GLY A 91 5.14 4.45 7.25
N GLU A 92 4.04 4.07 7.88
CA GLU A 92 3.50 2.71 7.77
C GLU A 92 3.03 2.40 6.35
N TYR A 93 2.38 3.36 5.70
CA TYR A 93 1.95 3.18 4.33
C TYR A 93 3.13 3.09 3.35
N MET A 94 4.13 3.96 3.50
CA MET A 94 5.36 3.87 2.71
C MET A 94 6.09 2.55 2.94
N THR A 95 6.00 1.96 4.14
CA THR A 95 6.56 0.63 4.40
C THR A 95 5.88 -0.45 3.54
N PHE A 96 4.55 -0.39 3.35
CA PHE A 96 3.85 -1.31 2.43
C PHE A 96 4.36 -1.15 0.99
N LEU A 97 4.45 0.08 0.50
CA LEU A 97 4.94 0.37 -0.86
C LEU A 97 6.38 -0.07 -1.06
N LEU A 98 7.29 0.26 -0.14
CA LEU A 98 8.70 -0.12 -0.23
C LEU A 98 8.88 -1.64 -0.24
N ARG A 99 8.12 -2.37 0.58
CA ARG A 99 8.12 -3.84 0.55
C ARG A 99 7.61 -4.38 -0.79
N ALA A 100 6.56 -3.77 -1.35
CA ALA A 100 6.05 -4.13 -2.66
C ALA A 100 7.04 -3.85 -3.80
N LEU A 101 7.91 -2.85 -3.64
CA LEU A 101 9.03 -2.56 -4.54
C LEU A 101 10.26 -3.46 -4.32
N GLY A 102 10.23 -4.31 -3.28
CA GLY A 102 11.29 -5.28 -2.96
C GLY A 102 12.30 -4.82 -1.90
N TYR A 103 12.10 -3.66 -1.26
CA TYR A 103 12.94 -3.22 -0.15
C TYR A 103 12.57 -3.93 1.16
N SER A 104 13.57 -4.20 1.99
CA SER A 104 13.41 -4.86 3.29
C SER A 104 13.62 -3.87 4.44
N ASP A 105 12.70 -3.90 5.41
CA ASP A 105 12.79 -3.15 6.68
C ASP A 105 13.27 -4.01 7.86
N SER A 106 13.74 -5.23 7.61
CA SER A 106 14.22 -6.16 8.62
C SER A 106 15.38 -7.03 8.13
N GLY A 107 15.97 -7.81 9.04
CA GLY A 107 17.10 -8.70 8.76
C GLY A 107 18.42 -8.09 9.20
N ALA A 108 19.53 -8.74 8.84
CA ALA A 108 20.88 -8.33 9.24
C ALA A 108 21.33 -7.00 8.59
N SER A 109 20.76 -6.65 7.44
CA SER A 109 21.08 -5.42 6.70
C SER A 109 19.80 -4.87 6.05
N PRO A 110 18.92 -4.21 6.83
CA PRO A 110 17.69 -3.64 6.30
C PRO A 110 18.00 -2.43 5.42
N ASP A 111 17.24 -2.24 4.34
CA ASP A 111 17.38 -1.08 3.45
C ASP A 111 16.83 0.20 4.10
N PHE A 112 15.80 0.05 4.95
CA PHE A 112 15.14 1.13 5.67
C PHE A 112 14.59 0.64 7.01
N SER A 113 14.04 1.56 7.80
CA SER A 113 13.25 1.25 8.99
C SER A 113 11.91 1.99 8.91
N TRP A 114 10.93 1.57 9.70
CA TRP A 114 9.64 2.26 9.78
C TRP A 114 9.80 3.79 10.01
N ALA A 115 10.76 4.18 10.85
CA ALA A 115 10.99 5.57 11.24
C ALA A 115 11.56 6.43 10.09
N ASN A 116 12.30 5.83 9.15
CA ASN A 116 12.93 6.55 8.04
C ASN A 116 12.32 6.22 6.67
N ALA A 117 11.25 5.42 6.61
CA ALA A 117 10.63 4.95 5.37
C ALA A 117 10.32 6.10 4.38
N VAL A 118 9.76 7.20 4.87
CA VAL A 118 9.46 8.37 4.04
C VAL A 118 10.74 9.01 3.51
N GLY A 119 11.78 9.20 4.34
CA GLY A 119 13.06 9.75 3.87
C GLY A 119 13.76 8.85 2.86
N LYS A 120 13.83 7.55 3.15
CA LYS A 120 14.45 6.56 2.26
C LYS A 120 13.74 6.43 0.92
N SER A 121 12.44 6.64 0.89
CA SER A 121 11.69 6.62 -0.36
C SER A 121 12.10 7.71 -1.37
N VAL A 122 12.66 8.83 -0.90
CA VAL A 122 13.26 9.84 -1.78
C VAL A 122 14.59 9.35 -2.35
N GLU A 123 15.45 8.77 -1.50
CA GLU A 123 16.73 8.19 -1.94
C GLU A 123 16.54 7.07 -2.96
N PHE A 124 15.45 6.32 -2.84
CA PHE A 124 15.09 5.23 -3.75
C PHE A 124 14.37 5.70 -5.03
N GLY A 125 14.11 7.01 -5.18
CA GLY A 125 13.40 7.55 -6.33
C GLY A 125 11.91 7.24 -6.37
N VAL A 126 11.34 6.75 -5.27
CA VAL A 126 9.90 6.48 -5.13
C VAL A 126 9.15 7.80 -4.90
N LEU A 127 9.69 8.66 -4.04
CA LEU A 127 9.19 10.02 -3.79
C LEU A 127 10.17 11.08 -4.28
N ASN A 128 9.66 12.30 -4.45
CA ASN A 128 10.47 13.51 -4.55
C ASN A 128 10.40 14.33 -3.25
N ALA A 129 11.19 15.41 -3.19
CA ALA A 129 11.28 16.26 -2.00
C ALA A 129 9.97 16.98 -1.65
N ALA A 130 9.18 17.39 -2.66
CA ALA A 130 7.89 18.05 -2.44
C ALA A 130 6.86 17.09 -1.84
N GLU A 131 6.81 15.85 -2.33
CA GLU A 131 5.97 14.78 -1.80
C GLU A 131 6.35 14.44 -0.36
N GLN A 132 7.65 14.30 -0.06
CA GLN A 132 8.13 14.11 1.31
C GLN A 132 7.65 15.24 2.23
N ALA A 133 7.86 16.50 1.82
CA ALA A 133 7.46 17.65 2.62
C ALA A 133 5.95 17.65 2.91
N LYS A 134 5.13 17.30 1.90
CA LYS A 134 3.68 17.21 2.05
C LYS A 134 3.25 16.10 3.01
N LEU A 135 3.90 14.95 2.98
CA LEU A 135 3.62 13.83 3.89
C LEU A 135 4.03 14.12 5.33
N THR A 136 5.07 14.92 5.55
CA THR A 136 5.51 15.31 6.89
C THR A 136 4.73 16.49 7.48
N GLY A 137 4.13 17.33 6.63
CA GLY A 137 3.49 18.59 7.02
C GLY A 137 1.96 18.58 7.02
N SER A 138 1.30 17.43 6.82
CA SER A 138 -0.17 17.34 6.74
C SER A 138 -0.68 16.02 7.34
N PRO A 139 -1.95 15.96 7.79
CA PRO A 139 -2.58 14.70 8.19
C PRO A 139 -2.48 13.64 7.10
N PHE A 140 -2.38 12.36 7.51
CA PHE A 140 -2.36 11.26 6.55
C PHE A 140 -3.77 10.82 6.15
N LEU A 141 -4.15 11.00 4.89
CA LEU A 141 -5.52 10.83 4.39
C LEU A 141 -5.59 9.78 3.27
N ARG A 142 -6.80 9.25 3.03
CA ARG A 142 -7.08 8.32 1.91
C ARG A 142 -6.70 8.90 0.55
N ALA A 143 -6.79 10.23 0.37
CA ALA A 143 -6.29 10.92 -0.81
C ALA A 143 -4.80 10.65 -1.07
N GLN A 144 -3.98 10.69 -0.01
CA GLN A 144 -2.53 10.45 -0.14
C GLN A 144 -2.24 8.97 -0.37
N VAL A 145 -3.01 8.05 0.23
CA VAL A 145 -2.93 6.61 -0.09
C VAL A 145 -3.13 6.39 -1.60
N ALA A 146 -4.19 6.97 -2.17
CA ALA A 146 -4.46 6.86 -3.60
C ALA A 146 -3.35 7.47 -4.47
N TYR A 147 -2.93 8.71 -4.15
CA TYR A 147 -1.84 9.40 -4.83
C TYR A 147 -0.55 8.58 -4.83
N LEU A 148 -0.10 8.14 -3.64
CA LEU A 148 1.16 7.43 -3.47
C LEU A 148 1.16 6.07 -4.16
N SER A 149 0.06 5.31 -4.07
CA SER A 149 -0.08 4.06 -4.82
C SER A 149 0.02 4.27 -6.33
N TYR A 150 -0.67 5.29 -6.84
CA TYR A 150 -0.68 5.58 -8.27
C TYR A 150 0.73 5.90 -8.78
N PHE A 151 1.44 6.82 -8.11
CA PHE A 151 2.80 7.19 -8.53
C PHE A 151 3.83 6.08 -8.26
N ALA A 152 3.61 5.23 -7.26
CA ALA A 152 4.46 4.07 -7.01
C ALA A 152 4.40 3.03 -8.13
N LEU A 153 3.33 2.96 -8.94
CA LEU A 153 3.28 2.07 -10.12
C LEU A 153 4.43 2.35 -11.10
N SER A 154 4.87 3.61 -11.19
CA SER A 154 5.99 4.04 -12.03
C SER A 154 7.34 4.00 -11.31
N ALA A 155 7.38 3.62 -10.04
CA ALA A 155 8.62 3.56 -9.27
C ALA A 155 9.44 2.30 -9.61
N PRO A 156 10.78 2.41 -9.64
CA PRO A 156 11.65 1.29 -9.97
C PRO A 156 11.64 0.21 -8.88
N LEU A 157 11.71 -1.04 -9.29
CA LEU A 157 11.93 -2.17 -8.39
C LEU A 157 13.37 -2.18 -7.89
N LYS A 158 13.58 -2.59 -6.64
CA LYS A 158 14.91 -2.64 -6.02
C LYS A 158 15.92 -3.45 -6.83
N ASP A 159 15.49 -4.56 -7.42
CA ASP A 159 16.33 -5.47 -8.20
C ASP A 159 16.64 -4.97 -9.62
N GLY A 160 16.10 -3.81 -10.01
CA GLY A 160 16.28 -3.24 -11.34
C GLY A 160 15.53 -3.98 -12.45
N SER A 161 14.65 -4.92 -12.13
CA SER A 161 13.92 -5.73 -13.11
C SER A 161 12.83 -4.97 -13.88
N GLY A 162 12.50 -3.75 -13.45
CA GLY A 162 11.48 -2.90 -14.07
C GLY A 162 10.87 -1.93 -13.07
N ILE A 163 9.59 -1.62 -13.26
CA ILE A 163 8.79 -0.78 -12.35
C ILE A 163 7.71 -1.62 -11.66
N LEU A 164 7.09 -1.08 -10.60
CA LEU A 164 6.01 -1.77 -9.90
C LEU A 164 4.86 -2.18 -10.82
N LEU A 165 4.57 -1.38 -11.85
CA LEU A 165 3.54 -1.71 -12.85
C LEU A 165 3.80 -3.04 -13.57
N ASP A 166 5.07 -3.38 -13.85
CA ASP A 166 5.42 -4.65 -14.49
C ASP A 166 5.04 -5.83 -13.59
N ARG A 167 5.33 -5.70 -12.30
CA ARG A 167 4.96 -6.68 -11.28
C ARG A 167 3.44 -6.79 -11.12
N THR A 168 2.74 -5.65 -11.07
CA THR A 168 1.27 -5.59 -11.01
C THR A 168 0.60 -6.23 -12.22
N ALA A 169 1.10 -5.99 -13.43
CA ALA A 169 0.58 -6.63 -14.63
C ALA A 169 0.77 -8.16 -14.58
N ALA A 170 1.95 -8.60 -14.16
CA ALA A 170 2.25 -10.02 -14.00
C ALA A 170 1.38 -10.71 -12.91
N SER A 171 1.13 -10.05 -11.77
CA SER A 171 0.38 -10.64 -10.65
C SER A 171 -1.14 -10.61 -10.84
N SER A 172 -1.66 -9.58 -11.52
CA SER A 172 -3.10 -9.44 -11.79
C SER A 172 -3.59 -10.24 -12.99
N GLY A 173 -2.69 -10.67 -13.89
CA GLY A 173 -3.05 -11.27 -15.17
C GLY A 173 -3.65 -10.28 -16.17
N VAL A 174 -3.61 -8.97 -15.87
CA VAL A 174 -4.06 -7.90 -16.76
C VAL A 174 -2.86 -7.36 -17.55
N ASP A 175 -3.05 -7.16 -18.85
CA ASP A 175 -2.01 -6.62 -19.73
C ASP A 175 -1.52 -5.25 -19.25
N LYS A 176 -0.19 -5.06 -19.19
CA LYS A 176 0.46 -3.79 -18.87
C LYS A 176 -0.08 -2.63 -19.71
N ALA A 177 -0.39 -2.87 -20.98
CA ALA A 177 -0.94 -1.85 -21.88
C ALA A 177 -2.29 -1.32 -21.40
N VAL A 178 -3.12 -2.15 -20.74
CA VAL A 178 -4.39 -1.73 -20.15
C VAL A 178 -4.14 -0.78 -18.99
N PHE A 179 -3.19 -1.11 -18.11
CA PHE A 179 -2.80 -0.20 -17.03
C PHE A 179 -2.24 1.12 -17.57
N GLN A 180 -1.35 1.06 -18.55
CA GLN A 180 -0.77 2.26 -19.17
C GLN A 180 -1.84 3.14 -19.82
N ALA A 181 -2.83 2.56 -20.50
CA ALA A 181 -3.94 3.30 -21.07
C ALA A 181 -4.76 4.03 -19.98
N VAL A 182 -5.01 3.38 -18.84
CA VAL A 182 -5.67 4.02 -17.69
C VAL A 182 -4.82 5.14 -17.12
N MET A 183 -3.53 4.92 -16.88
CA MET A 183 -2.63 5.94 -16.34
C MET A 183 -2.48 7.14 -17.29
N ASN A 184 -2.39 6.92 -18.60
CA ASN A 184 -2.32 7.99 -19.59
C ASN A 184 -3.61 8.84 -19.64
N GLY A 185 -4.74 8.30 -19.19
CA GLY A 185 -6.00 9.03 -19.06
C GLY A 185 -6.11 9.86 -17.78
N VAL A 186 -5.18 9.73 -16.83
CA VAL A 186 -5.15 10.49 -15.58
C VAL A 186 -4.35 11.77 -15.78
N THR A 187 -5.00 12.93 -15.65
CA THR A 187 -4.39 14.25 -15.83
C THR A 187 -3.83 14.85 -14.53
N VAL A 188 -3.52 14.02 -13.53
CA VAL A 188 -2.98 14.48 -12.25
C VAL A 188 -1.47 14.60 -12.36
N ASP A 189 -0.97 15.82 -12.30
CA ASP A 189 0.46 16.08 -12.27
C ASP A 189 1.07 15.61 -10.95
N ARG A 190 2.28 15.06 -11.05
CA ARG A 190 3.08 14.73 -9.87
C ARG A 190 3.46 16.03 -9.18
N LEU A 191 3.30 16.09 -7.86
CA LEU A 191 3.77 17.21 -7.04
C LEU A 191 5.24 17.48 -7.34
N SER A 192 5.58 18.72 -7.67
CA SER A 192 6.94 19.16 -8.02
C SER A 192 7.45 20.21 -7.05
#